data_AF-X1I829-F1
#
_entry.id   AF-X1I829-F1
#
_cell.length_a   1.000
_cell.length_b   1.000
_cell.length_c   1.000
_cell.angle_alpha   90.00
_cell.angle_beta   90.00
_cell.angle_gamma   90.00
#
_symmetry.space_group_name_H-M   'P 1'
#
loop_
_entity.id
_entity.type
_entity.pdbx_description
1 polymer ?
#
loop_
_entity_poly.entity_id
_entity_poly.type
_entity_poly.pdbx_seq_one_letter_code
_entity_poly.pdbx_strand_id
1 'polypeptide(L)'
;MIKAPKIYFYDNGIRNMALGDFTPFHNRPDQGILAENMIFSYLISKMQIPEALELSFWRTSAGGEVDFIWNDTLIEVKKGDFISNPPRALLSCMVDTG
;
A
#
# COMPACT_ATOMS: atom_id res chain seq x y z
N MET A 1 12.20 16.37 -5.94
CA MET A 1 12.21 15.12 -6.73
C MET A 1 10.77 14.67 -6.92
N ILE A 2 10.32 14.55 -8.17
CA ILE A 2 9.05 13.89 -8.49
C ILE A 2 9.28 12.41 -8.21
N LYS A 3 8.54 11.84 -7.25
CA LYS A 3 8.62 10.41 -6.98
C LYS A 3 7.96 9.68 -8.14
N ALA A 4 8.59 8.62 -8.65
CA ALA A 4 8.01 7.86 -9.75
C ALA A 4 6.59 7.39 -9.37
N PRO A 5 5.63 7.42 -10.30
CA PRO A 5 4.28 6.96 -10.02
C PRO A 5 4.32 5.49 -9.60
N LYS A 6 3.64 5.15 -8.49
CA LYS A 6 3.46 3.74 -8.11
C LYS A 6 2.49 3.08 -9.10
N ILE A 7 2.86 1.90 -9.60
CA ILE A 7 2.04 1.12 -10.53
C ILE A 7 1.53 -0.11 -9.78
N TYR A 8 0.22 -0.30 -9.78
CA TYR A 8 -0.43 -1.46 -9.18
C TYR A 8 -1.08 -2.33 -10.26
N PHE A 9 -1.00 -3.64 -10.08
CA PHE A 9 -1.62 -4.66 -10.91
C PHE A 9 -2.93 -5.12 -10.29
N TYR A 10 -3.95 -5.34 -11.13
CA TYR A 10 -5.22 -5.94 -10.70
C TYR A 10 -5.04 -7.34 -10.11
N ASP A 11 -4.05 -8.08 -10.59
CA ASP A 11 -3.78 -9.45 -10.18
C ASP A 11 -2.28 -9.64 -9.86
N ASN A 12 -1.99 -10.23 -8.70
CA ASN A 12 -0.62 -10.47 -8.26
C ASN A 12 0.07 -11.59 -9.05
N GLY A 13 -0.68 -12.53 -9.61
CA GLY A 13 -0.15 -13.54 -10.53
C GLY A 13 0.35 -12.90 -11.83
N ILE A 14 -0.40 -11.96 -12.40
CA ILE A 14 0.05 -11.17 -13.57
C ILE A 14 1.30 -10.37 -13.23
N ARG A 15 1.33 -9.70 -12.07
CA ARG A 15 2.53 -8.99 -11.58
C ARG A 15 3.73 -9.92 -11.46
N ASN A 16 3.56 -11.06 -10.79
CA ASN A 16 4.61 -12.04 -10.56
C ASN A 16 5.13 -12.62 -11.88
N MET A 17 4.23 -12.88 -12.84
CA MET A 17 4.58 -13.31 -14.19
C MET A 17 5.40 -12.23 -14.93
N ALA A 18 4.97 -10.97 -14.88
CA ALA A 18 5.67 -9.86 -15.53
C ALA A 18 7.08 -9.62 -14.95
N LEU A 19 7.25 -9.87 -13.64
CA LEU A 19 8.55 -9.79 -12.96
C LEU A 19 9.38 -11.08 -13.06
N GLY A 20 8.79 -12.18 -13.55
CA GLY A 20 9.44 -13.50 -13.58
C GLY A 20 9.77 -14.06 -12.19
N ASP A 21 9.04 -13.65 -11.16
CA ASP A 21 9.32 -14.02 -9.77
C ASP A 21 8.07 -14.61 -9.11
N PHE A 22 8.14 -15.91 -8.78
CA PHE A 22 7.12 -16.65 -8.02
C PHE A 22 7.65 -17.16 -6.68
N THR A 23 8.76 -16.59 -6.23
CA THR A 23 9.37 -16.90 -4.94
C THR A 23 8.31 -16.77 -3.83
N PRO A 24 8.25 -17.70 -2.85
CA PRO A 24 7.30 -17.62 -1.75
C PRO A 24 7.39 -16.27 -1.05
N PHE A 25 6.23 -15.71 -0.67
CA PHE A 25 6.10 -14.35 -0.15
C PHE A 25 7.23 -13.96 0.82
N HIS A 26 7.47 -14.75 1.87
CA HIS A 26 8.48 -14.47 2.91
C HIS A 26 9.94 -14.42 2.43
N ASN A 27 10.23 -14.93 1.24
CA ASN A 27 11.58 -14.97 0.66
C ASN A 27 11.80 -13.90 -0.40
N ARG A 28 10.77 -13.08 -0.70
CA ARG A 28 10.86 -12.07 -1.75
C ARG A 28 11.55 -10.79 -1.28
N PRO A 29 12.34 -10.12 -2.13
CA PRO A 29 12.90 -8.81 -1.80
C PRO A 29 11.84 -7.68 -1.86
N ASP A 30 10.77 -7.86 -2.62
CA ASP A 30 9.71 -6.86 -2.88
C ASP A 30 8.43 -7.09 -2.06
N GLN A 31 8.52 -7.79 -0.92
CA GLN A 31 7.38 -8.16 -0.06
C GLN A 31 6.45 -6.99 0.28
N GLY A 32 7.01 -5.82 0.59
CA GLY A 32 6.21 -4.63 0.91
C GLY A 32 5.36 -4.18 -0.28
N ILE A 33 5.99 -4.07 -1.46
CA ILE A 33 5.31 -3.67 -2.70
C ILE A 33 4.26 -4.71 -3.10
N LEU A 34 4.57 -6.01 -2.95
CA LEU A 34 3.62 -7.07 -3.22
C LEU A 34 2.42 -7.02 -2.25
N ALA A 35 2.66 -6.73 -0.97
CA ALA A 35 1.59 -6.55 0.01
C ALA A 35 0.71 -5.32 -0.29
N GLU A 36 1.32 -4.18 -0.64
CA GLU A 36 0.58 -2.99 -1.11
C GLU A 36 -0.29 -3.35 -2.32
N ASN A 37 0.25 -4.10 -3.29
CA ASN A 37 -0.50 -4.53 -4.47
C ASN A 37 -1.65 -5.49 -4.13
N MET A 38 -1.46 -6.39 -3.15
CA MET A 38 -2.54 -7.24 -2.64
C MET A 38 -3.68 -6.41 -2.05
N ILE A 39 -3.38 -5.38 -1.26
CA ILE A 39 -4.40 -4.50 -0.69
C ILE A 39 -5.10 -3.71 -1.79
N PHE A 40 -4.36 -3.17 -2.77
CA PHE A 40 -4.96 -2.51 -3.94
C PHE A 40 -5.98 -3.42 -4.65
N SER A 41 -5.58 -4.64 -5.01
CA SER A 41 -6.48 -5.61 -5.66
C SER A 41 -7.72 -5.90 -4.81
N TYR A 42 -7.58 -6.00 -3.48
CA TYR A 42 -8.69 -6.22 -2.56
C TYR A 42 -9.65 -5.01 -2.51
N LEU A 43 -9.12 -3.79 -2.39
CA LEU A 43 -9.91 -2.56 -2.35
C LEU A 43 -10.76 -2.39 -3.61
N ILE A 44 -10.16 -2.59 -4.79
CA ILE A 44 -10.90 -2.46 -6.06
C ILE A 44 -11.91 -3.61 -6.25
N SER A 45 -11.50 -4.87 -6.01
CA SER A 45 -12.34 -6.03 -6.32
C SER A 45 -13.43 -6.35 -5.30
N LYS A 46 -13.21 -6.07 -4.01
CA LYS A 46 -14.13 -6.44 -2.92
C LYS A 46 -14.89 -5.26 -2.37
N MET A 47 -14.23 -4.12 -2.22
CA MET A 47 -14.86 -2.92 -1.68
C MET A 47 -15.54 -2.07 -2.76
N GLN A 48 -15.43 -2.49 -4.04
CA GLN A 48 -15.98 -1.77 -5.21
C GLN A 48 -15.58 -0.29 -5.20
N ILE A 49 -14.40 -0.01 -4.65
CA ILE A 49 -13.86 1.34 -4.63
C ILE A 49 -13.49 1.67 -6.08
N PRO A 50 -14.03 2.74 -6.69
CA PRO A 50 -13.71 3.13 -8.05
C PRO A 50 -12.21 3.24 -8.26
N GLU A 51 -11.76 2.90 -9.47
CA GLU A 51 -10.36 2.97 -9.89
C GLU A 51 -9.77 4.38 -9.75
N ALA A 52 -10.65 5.40 -9.78
CA ALA A 52 -10.37 6.79 -9.45
C ALA A 52 -10.26 7.05 -7.95
N LEU A 53 -10.03 6.00 -7.13
CA LEU A 53 -9.26 6.10 -5.90
C LEU A 53 -8.08 6.98 -6.28
N GLU A 54 -8.12 8.23 -5.84
CA GLU A 54 -7.07 9.16 -6.14
C GLU A 54 -5.83 8.56 -5.49
N LEU A 55 -5.05 7.83 -6.29
CA LEU A 55 -3.63 7.53 -6.07
C LEU A 55 -2.83 8.85 -6.10
N SER A 56 -3.48 9.98 -5.77
CA SER A 56 -2.90 11.18 -5.24
C SER A 56 -2.19 10.77 -3.97
N PHE A 57 -0.92 10.41 -4.13
CA PHE A 57 0.08 10.38 -3.07
C PHE A 57 0.05 11.76 -2.40
N TRP A 58 -0.85 11.94 -1.44
CA TRP A 58 -0.97 13.22 -0.76
C TRP A 58 0.20 13.25 0.21
N ARG A 59 1.19 14.08 -0.12
CA ARG A 59 2.20 14.41 0.86
C ARG A 59 1.52 15.24 1.92
N THR A 60 1.57 14.77 3.17
CA THR A 60 1.24 15.68 4.28
C THR A 60 2.17 16.88 4.19
N SER A 61 1.77 18.05 4.69
CA SER A 61 2.64 19.24 4.74
C SER A 61 3.96 18.97 5.48
N ALA A 62 4.01 17.91 6.30
CA ALA A 62 5.18 17.39 7.00
C ALA A 62 6.02 16.37 6.20
N GLY A 63 5.65 16.06 4.95
CA GLY A 63 6.39 15.18 4.04
C GLY A 63 6.08 13.68 4.15
N GLY A 64 5.06 13.30 4.92
CA GLY A 64 4.61 11.91 5.02
C GLY A 64 3.94 11.45 3.72
N GLU A 65 4.16 10.20 3.34
CA GLU A 65 3.51 9.58 2.18
C GLU A 65 2.46 8.59 2.67
N VAL A 66 1.28 8.63 2.08
CA VAL A 66 0.17 7.71 2.33
C VAL A 66 0.02 6.78 1.13
N ASP A 67 -0.22 5.50 1.36
CA ASP A 67 -0.35 4.52 0.27
C ASP A 67 -1.65 4.67 -0.54
N PHE A 68 -2.81 4.87 0.11
CA PHE A 68 -4.10 5.06 -0.56
C PHE A 68 -5.01 6.08 0.15
N ILE A 69 -5.94 6.70 -0.59
CA ILE A 69 -6.95 7.64 -0.05
C ILE A 69 -8.33 7.26 -0.58
N TRP A 70 -9.31 7.16 0.33
CA TRP A 70 -10.70 6.84 -0.01
C TRP A 70 -11.69 7.60 0.88
N ASN A 71 -12.59 8.42 0.31
CA ASN A 71 -13.61 9.18 1.05
C ASN A 71 -13.04 9.87 2.31
N ASP A 72 -12.00 10.70 2.14
CA ASP A 72 -11.27 11.40 3.21
C ASP A 72 -10.57 10.50 4.24
N THR A 73 -10.56 9.18 4.01
CA THR A 73 -9.82 8.21 4.84
C THR A 73 -8.47 7.90 4.22
N LEU A 74 -7.42 8.03 5.03
CA LEU A 74 -6.05 7.66 4.68
C LEU A 74 -5.82 6.18 5.00
N ILE A 75 -5.28 5.43 4.06
CA ILE A 75 -4.99 4.00 4.22
C ILE A 75 -3.49 3.81 4.01
N GLU A 76 -2.82 3.41 5.09
CA GLU A 76 -1.40 3.06 5.08
C GLU A 76 -1.24 1.54 5.17
N VAL A 77 -0.42 0.95 4.30
CA VAL A 77 -0.19 -0.50 4.29
C VAL A 77 1.21 -0.80 4.78
N LYS A 78 1.31 -1.54 5.88
CA LYS A 78 2.58 -2.05 6.39
C LYS A 78 2.56 -3.56 6.48
N LYS A 79 3.67 -4.15 6.03
CA LYS A 79 3.99 -5.55 6.29
C LYS A 79 4.93 -5.64 7.47
N GLY A 80 4.56 -6.44 8.46
CA GLY A 80 5.38 -6.76 9.62
C GLY A 80 4.69 -7.83 10.46
N ASP A 81 5.45 -8.48 11.33
CA ASP A 81 4.83 -9.27 12.39
C ASP A 81 4.08 -8.32 13.32
N PHE A 82 2.90 -8.70 13.82
CA PHE A 82 2.21 -7.96 14.87
C PHE A 82 2.99 -8.15 16.17
N ILE A 83 4.09 -7.41 16.32
CA ILE A 83 4.83 -7.30 17.56
C ILE A 83 4.02 -6.38 18.47
N SER A 84 4.03 -6.64 19.78
CA SER A 84 3.32 -5.86 20.81
C SER A 84 3.56 -4.34 20.77
N ASN A 85 4.61 -3.90 20.06
CA ASN A 85 4.88 -2.48 19.82
C ASN A 85 4.92 -2.20 18.31
N PRO A 86 3.87 -1.56 17.74
CA PRO A 86 3.84 -1.26 16.32
C PRO A 86 4.96 -0.27 15.95
N PRO A 87 5.51 -0.34 14.71
CA PRO A 87 6.49 0.60 14.21
C PRO A 87 6.04 2.06 14.40
N ARG A 88 6.99 2.97 14.70
CA ARG A 88 6.71 4.40 14.89
C ARG A 88 5.92 5.03 13.74
N ALA A 89 6.14 4.57 12.50
CA ALA A 89 5.40 5.03 11.33
C ALA A 89 3.91 4.65 11.37
N LEU A 90 3.54 3.50 11.94
CA LEU A 90 2.14 3.14 12.17
C LEU A 90 1.56 3.95 13.33
N LEU A 91 2.33 4.12 14.41
CA LEU A 91 1.90 4.94 15.54
C LEU A 91 1.56 6.36 15.11
N SER A 92 2.39 7.00 14.26
CA SER A 92 2.10 8.36 13.77
C SER A 92 0.79 8.48 13.01
N CYS A 93 0.38 7.43 12.27
CA CYS A 93 -0.87 7.45 11.52
C CYS A 93 -2.12 7.16 12.39
N MET A 94 -1.95 6.61 13.59
CA MET A 94 -3.06 6.27 14.49
C MET A 94 -3.47 7.42 15.42
N VAL A 95 -2.63 8.46 15.58
CA VAL A 95 -2.91 9.60 16.48
C VAL A 95 -3.67 10.73 15.78
N ASP A 96 -3.69 10.76 14.44
CA ASP A 96 -4.28 11.85 13.65
C ASP A 96 -5.80 11.73 13.42
N THR A 97 -6.48 10.74 14.00
CA THR A 97 -7.95 10.71 14.07
C THR A 97 -8.43 11.53 15.27
N GLY A 98 -8.38 12.86 15.12
CA GLY A 98 -9.01 13.83 16.03
C GLY A 98 -10.39 14.25 15.54
#